data_AF-A0A974ANV8-F1
#
_entry.id   AF-A0A974ANV8-F1
#
_cell.length_a   1.000
_cell.length_b   1.000
_cell.length_c   1.000
_cell.angle_alpha   90.00
_cell.angle_beta   90.00
_cell.angle_gamma   90.00
#
_symmetry.space_group_name_H-M   'P 1'
#
loop_
_entity.id
_entity.type
_entity.pdbx_description
1 polymer ?
#
loop_
_entity_poly.entity_id
_entity_poly.type
_entity_poly.pdbx_seq_one_letter_code
_entity_poly.pdbx_strand_id
1 'polypeptide(L)' 'MPLNRTCKQATALMVAREDRALALPDRLALRLHLLICAACPRFERQMLGMRNQFRQWRNYTGPD' A
#
# COMPACT_ATOMS: atom_id res chain seq x y z
N MET A 1 4.11 -1.05 21.25
CA MET A 1 4.62 0.10 20.46
C MET A 1 4.16 -0.04 19.01
N PRO A 2 3.76 1.06 18.33
CA PRO A 2 3.29 1.06 16.94
C PRO A 2 4.33 0.57 15.90
N LEU A 3 5.58 0.34 16.34
CA LEU A 3 6.69 -0.21 15.57
C LEU A 3 6.76 -1.75 15.57
N ASN A 4 6.00 -2.45 16.43
CA ASN A 4 6.02 -3.93 16.51
C ASN A 4 5.18 -4.59 15.41
N ARG A 5 5.16 -4.03 14.20
CA ARG A 5 4.52 -4.65 13.03
C ARG A 5 5.58 -5.36 12.22
N THR A 6 5.40 -6.65 12.00
CA THR A 6 6.29 -7.44 11.14
C THR A 6 6.08 -7.04 9.67
N CYS A 7 7.04 -7.35 8.79
CA CYS A 7 6.89 -7.10 7.35
C CYS A 7 5.61 -7.73 6.80
N LYS A 8 5.22 -8.93 7.27
CA LYS A 8 3.97 -9.60 6.90
C LYS A 8 2.73 -8.80 7.29
N GLN A 9 2.72 -8.19 8.48
CA GLN A 9 1.61 -7.34 8.91
C GLN A 9 1.58 -6.03 8.14
N ALA A 10 2.74 -5.44 7.84
CA ALA A 10 2.83 -4.24 7.03
C ALA A 10 2.30 -4.47 5.60
N THR A 11 2.68 -5.58 4.95
CA THR A 11 2.15 -5.94 3.62
C THR A 11 0.66 -6.24 3.66
N ALA A 12 0.17 -6.93 4.70
CA ALA A 12 -1.26 -7.14 4.88
C ALA A 12 -2.05 -5.82 5.01
N LEU A 13 -1.51 -4.83 5.74
CA LEU A 13 -2.09 -3.49 5.82
C LEU A 13 -2.04 -2.75 4.48
N MET A 14 -0.96 -2.89 3.72
CA MET A 14 -0.85 -2.28 2.38
C MET A 14 -1.89 -2.83 1.42
N VAL A 15 -2.12 -4.15 1.40
CA VAL A 15 -3.18 -4.78 0.59
C VAL A 15 -4.55 -4.36 1.09
N ALA A 16 -4.79 -4.42 2.40
CA ALA A 16 -6.07 -4.03 2.99
C ALA A 16 -6.44 -2.57 2.70
N ARG A 17 -5.45 -1.67 2.52
CA ARG A 17 -5.66 -0.27 2.13
C ARG A 17 -6.26 -0.10 0.73
N GLU A 18 -6.04 -1.06 -0.17
CA GLU A 18 -6.61 -1.02 -1.52
C GLU A 18 -8.10 -1.43 -1.51
N ASP A 19 -8.49 -2.34 -0.62
CA ASP A 19 -9.88 -2.79 -0.49
C ASP A 19 -10.71 -1.89 0.44
N ARG A 20 -10.12 -1.39 1.54
CA ARG A 20 -10.82 -0.63 2.57
C ARG A 20 -9.97 0.48 3.18
N ALA A 21 -10.63 1.48 3.75
CA ALA A 21 -9.94 2.51 4.52
C ALA A 21 -9.33 1.90 5.79
N LEU A 22 -8.03 2.09 5.99
CA LEU A 22 -7.36 1.72 7.25
C LEU A 22 -7.73 2.70 8.37
N ALA A 23 -7.86 2.15 9.58
CA ALA A 23 -7.95 2.93 10.81
C ALA A 23 -6.68 3.80 10.98
N LEU A 24 -6.84 4.98 11.58
CA LEU A 24 -5.74 5.92 11.85
C LEU A 24 -4.52 5.27 12.54
N PRO A 25 -4.65 4.43 13.58
CA PRO A 25 -3.49 3.81 14.22
C PRO A 25 -2.73 2.86 13.28
N ASP A 26 -3.43 2.08 12.46
CA ASP A 26 -2.81 1.17 11.50
C ASP A 26 -2.10 1.94 10.38
N ARG A 27 -2.66 3.07 9.96
CA ARG A 27 -2.02 3.97 8.99
C ARG A 27 -0.72 4.56 9.55
N LEU A 28 -0.70 4.95 10.81
CA LEU A 28 0.50 5.46 11.47
C LEU A 28 1.56 4.36 11.64
N ALA A 29 1.16 3.18 12.11
CA ALA A 29 2.04 2.03 12.26
C ALA A 29 2.69 1.62 10.93
N LEU A 30 1.91 1.59 9.84
CA LEU A 30 2.41 1.30 8.50
C LEU A 30 3.43 2.36 8.04
N ARG A 31 3.14 3.66 8.22
CA ARG A 31 4.08 4.73 7.87
C ARG A 31 5.40 4.61 8.62
N LEU A 32 5.35 4.37 9.93
CA LEU A 32 6.55 4.19 10.74
C LEU A 32 7.37 2.97 10.27
N HIS A 33 6.71 1.84 9.97
CA HIS A 33 7.39 0.65 9.47
C HIS A 33 8.10 0.88 8.13
N LEU A 34 7.49 1.65 7.22
CA LEU A 34 8.08 1.97 5.92
C LEU A 34 9.33 2.88 6.03
N LEU A 35 9.46 3.66 7.11
CA LEU A 35 10.65 4.48 7.35
C LEU A 35 11.85 3.67 7.86
N ILE A 36 11.61 2.56 8.57
CA ILE A 36 12.67 1.74 9.18
C ILE A 36 13.04 0.50 8.36
N CYS A 37 12.15 0.03 7.49
CA CYS A 37 12.35 -1.19 6.71
C CYS A 37 12.84 -0.87 5.30
N ALA A 38 13.92 -1.50 4.85
CA ALA A 38 14.41 -1.34 3.48
C ALA A 38 13.58 -2.10 2.42
N ALA A 39 12.89 -3.18 2.81
CA ALA A 39 12.17 -4.06 1.88
C ALA A 39 10.74 -3.58 1.60
N CYS A 40 9.99 -3.21 2.64
CA CYS A 40 8.58 -2.86 2.52
C CYS A 40 8.27 -1.68 1.57
N PRO A 41 9.09 -0.61 1.47
CA PRO A 41 8.88 0.45 0.49
C PRO A 41 8.93 -0.01 -0.97
N ARG A 42 9.67 -1.09 -1.28
CA ARG A 42 9.68 -1.68 -2.63
C ARG A 42 8.32 -2.27 -2.97
N PHE A 43 7.71 -2.99 -2.04
CA PHE A 43 6.37 -3.55 -2.22
C PHE A 43 5.30 -2.45 -2.32
N GLU A 44 5.41 -1.39 -1.51
CA GLU A 44 4.48 -0.25 -1.63
C GLU A 44 4.52 0.39 -3.03
N ARG A 45 5.71 0.59 -3.59
CA ARG A 45 5.85 1.10 -4.97
C ARG A 45 5.21 0.17 -6.01
N GLN A 46 5.32 -1.15 -5.84
CA GLN A 46 4.67 -2.11 -6.73
C GLN A 46 3.14 -1.97 -6.67
N MET A 47 2.56 -1.87 -5.46
CA MET A 47 1.12 -1.64 -5.28
C MET A 47 0.66 -0.32 -5.93
N LEU A 48 1.42 0.77 -5.74
CA LEU A 48 1.11 2.06 -6.39
C LEU A 48 1.15 1.95 -7.92
N GLY A 49 2.13 1.22 -8.47
CA GLY A 49 2.22 0.94 -9.90
C GLY A 49 1.00 0.18 -10.43
N MET A 50 0.56 -0.87 -9.71
CA MET A 50 -0.66 -1.62 -10.07
C MET A 50 -1.89 -0.72 -10.03
N ARG A 51 -2.08 0.05 -8.95
CA ARG A 51 -3.20 0.97 -8.79
C ARG A 51 -3.27 2.00 -9.91
N ASN A 52 -2.14 2.56 -10.32
CA ASN A 52 -2.07 3.53 -11.40
C ASN A 52 -2.42 2.92 -12.76
N GLN A 53 -1.91 1.73 -13.06
CA GLN A 53 -2.26 1.00 -14.28
C GLN A 53 -3.75 0.66 -14.33
N PHE A 54 -4.34 0.15 -13.24
CA PHE A 54 -5.78 -0.13 -13.18
C PHE A 54 -6.64 1.13 -13.30
N ARG A 55 -6.16 2.28 -12.82
CA ARG A 55 -6.85 3.57 -13.02
C ARG A 55 -6.78 4.01 -14.48
N GLN A 56 -5.60 3.89 -15.11
CA GLN A 56 -5.44 4.22 -16.52
C GLN A 56 -6.31 3.32 -17.41
N TRP A 57 -6.32 2.01 -17.15
CA TRP A 57 -7.16 1.06 -17.88
C TRP A 57 -8.66 1.37 -17.74
N ARG A 58 -9.13 1.72 -16.54
CA ARG A 58 -10.53 2.14 -16.34
C ARG A 58 -10.91 3.41 -17.08
N ASN A 59 -9.95 4.30 -17.30
CA ASN A 59 -10.14 5.54 -18.05
C ASN A 59 -9.79 5.39 -19.54
N TYR A 60 -9.34 4.20 -19.98
CA TYR A 60 -9.03 3.94 -21.37
C TYR A 60 -10.34 3.85 -22.14
N THR A 61 -10.67 4.93 -22.86
CA THR A 61 -11.67 4.92 -23.93
C THR A 61 -10.93 4.46 -25.18
N GLY A 62 -11.31 3.29 -25.71
CA GLY A 62 -10.70 2.78 -26.94
C GLY A 62 -10.92 3.75 -28.10
N PRO A 63 -10.00 3.79 -29.09
CA PRO A 63 -10.25 4.56 -30.30
C PRO A 63 -11.51 4.02 -30.98
N ASP A 64 -12.44 4.93 -31.23
CA ASP A 64 -13.69 4.79 -31.98
C ASP A 64 -13.49 4.20 -33.39
#